data_AF-A0AAU7Y4L1-F1
#
_entry.id   AF-A0AAU7Y4L1-F1
#
_cell.length_a   1.000
_cell.length_b   1.000
_cell.length_c   1.000
_cell.angle_alpha   90.00
_cell.angle_beta   90.00
_cell.angle_gamma   90.00
#
_symmetry.space_group_name_H-M   'P 1'
#
loop_
_entity.id
_entity.type
_entity.pdbx_description
1 polymer ?
#
loop_
_entity_poly.entity_id
_entity_poly.type
_entity_poly.pdbx_seq_one_letter_code
_entity_poly.pdbx_strand_id
1 'polypeptide(L)' 'MATVGFFIALAGWIWSVARGIQVSMLCAVFNFIFPPISQVIFAANEPVLRSPLLVLAAGLGLMYLGGGLKIS' A
#
# COMPACT_ATOMS: atom_id res chain seq x y z
N MET A 1 16.88 -4.65 -7.44
CA MET A 1 15.52 -4.07 -7.58
C MET A 1 14.59 -4.45 -6.43
N ALA A 2 14.60 -5.70 -5.96
CA ALA A 2 13.75 -6.17 -4.87
C ALA A 2 13.86 -5.32 -3.58
N THR A 3 15.06 -4.99 -3.11
CA THR A 3 15.26 -4.17 -1.90
C THR A 3 14.68 -2.75 -2.04
N VAL A 4 14.87 -2.12 -3.19
CA VAL A 4 14.31 -0.80 -3.48
C VAL A 4 12.78 -0.86 -3.53
N GLY A 5 12.24 -1.88 -4.22
CA GLY A 5 10.80 -2.13 -4.26
C GLY A 5 10.21 -2.35 -2.87
N PHE A 6 10.90 -3.07 -1.99
CA PHE A 6 10.49 -3.29 -0.60
C PHE A 6 10.37 -1.98 0.17
N PHE A 7 11.38 -1.10 0.11
CA PHE A 7 11.33 0.18 0.80
C PHE A 7 10.23 1.10 0.26
N ILE A 8 9.99 1.09 -1.05
CA ILE A 8 8.90 1.84 -1.67
C ILE A 8 7.54 1.28 -1.21
N ALA A 9 7.37 -0.04 -1.19
CA ALA A 9 6.15 -0.68 -0.74
C ALA A 9 5.90 -0.40 0.75
N LEU A 10 6.94 -0.46 1.59
CA LEU A 10 6.88 -0.12 3.00
C LEU A 10 6.49 1.35 3.22
N ALA A 11 7.07 2.28 2.47
CA ALA A 11 6.72 3.69 2.53
C ALA A 11 5.27 3.93 2.12
N GLY A 12 4.81 3.29 1.03
CA GLY A 12 3.41 3.35 0.60
C GLY A 12 2.44 2.79 1.65
N TRP A 13 2.83 1.71 2.32
CA TRP A 13 2.03 1.11 3.39
C TRP A 13 1.90 2.03 4.61
N ILE A 14 3.02 2.51 5.15
CA ILE A 14 3.04 3.43 6.31
C ILE A 14 2.22 4.68 5.98
N TRP A 15 2.40 5.22 4.77
CA TRP A 15 1.66 6.40 4.32
C TRP A 15 0.15 6.13 4.24
N SER A 16 -0.26 4.96 3.73
CA SER A 16 -1.67 4.56 3.72
C SER A 16 -2.27 4.45 5.12
N VAL A 17 -1.54 3.90 6.10
CA VAL A 17 -2.02 3.83 7.49
C VAL A 17 -2.17 5.24 8.06
N ALA A 18 -1.18 6.10 7.86
CA ALA A 18 -1.21 7.49 8.33
C ALA A 18 -2.38 8.28 7.72
N ARG A 19 -2.67 8.10 6.42
CA ARG A 19 -3.84 8.70 5.77
C ARG A 19 -5.16 8.05 6.20
N GLY A 20 -5.16 6.75 6.48
CA GLY A 20 -6.32 6.02 6.97
C GLY A 20 -6.87 6.60 8.28
N ILE A 21 -5.98 7.06 9.18
CA ILE A 21 -6.38 7.73 10.44
C ILE A 21 -7.21 8.99 10.18
N GLN A 22 -6.95 9.70 9.08
CA GLN A 22 -7.67 10.93 8.70
C GLN A 22 -9.05 10.63 8.10
N VAL A 23 -9.27 9.41 7.60
CA VAL A 23 -10.55 8.94 7.06
C VAL A 23 -11.41 8.36 8.18
N SER A 24 -10.92 7.30 8.84
CA SER A 24 -11.59 6.66 9.97
C SER A 24 -10.66 5.67 10.69
N MET A 25 -10.93 5.40 11.96
CA MET A 25 -10.21 4.36 12.72
C MET A 25 -10.26 3.00 12.02
N LEU A 26 -11.41 2.66 11.44
CA LEU A 26 -11.63 1.40 10.73
C LEU A 26 -10.74 1.28 9.49
N CYS A 27 -10.62 2.37 8.72
CA CYS A 27 -9.74 2.44 7.55
C CYS A 27 -8.26 2.28 7.94
N ALA A 28 -7.82 2.95 9.01
CA ALA A 28 -6.45 2.82 9.50
C ALA A 28 -6.12 1.36 9.88
N VAL A 29 -7.01 0.70 10.63
CA VAL A 29 -6.83 -0.69 11.07
C VAL A 29 -6.80 -1.65 9.87
N PHE A 30 -7.73 -1.50 8.93
CA PHE A 30 -7.75 -2.37 7.75
C PHE A 30 -6.55 -2.14 6.81
N ASN A 31 -6.08 -0.90 6.66
CA ASN A 31 -4.86 -0.59 5.92
C ASN A 31 -3.61 -1.17 6.61
N PHE A 32 -3.63 -1.28 7.94
CA PHE A 32 -2.54 -1.89 8.70
C PHE A 32 -2.51 -3.42 8.56
N ILE A 33 -3.67 -4.08 8.66
CA ILE A 33 -3.75 -5.55 8.71
C ILE A 33 -3.75 -6.18 7.30
N PHE A 34 -4.47 -5.59 6.32
CA PHE A 34 -4.70 -6.21 5.01
C PHE A 34 -4.26 -5.36 3.80
N PRO A 35 -3.05 -4.75 3.78
CA PRO A 35 -2.54 -4.12 2.57
C PRO A 35 -2.20 -5.19 1.50
N PRO A 36 -2.38 -4.92 0.19
CA PRO A 36 -3.00 -3.74 -0.44
C PRO A 36 -4.53 -3.77 -0.52
N ILE A 37 -5.17 -4.89 -0.20
CA ILE A 37 -6.58 -5.15 -0.52
C ILE A 37 -7.50 -4.08 0.08
N SER A 38 -7.33 -3.78 1.36
CA SER A 38 -8.09 -2.74 2.05
C SER A 38 -7.91 -1.36 1.40
N GLN A 39 -6.67 -1.03 1.01
CA GLN A 39 -6.35 0.24 0.38
C GLN A 39 -7.06 0.41 -0.97
N VAL A 40 -7.17 -0.67 -1.76
CA VAL A 40 -7.93 -0.66 -3.03
C VAL A 40 -9.41 -0.37 -2.78
N ILE A 41 -10.00 -1.02 -1.78
CA ILE A 41 -11.42 -0.83 -1.43
C ILE A 41 -11.68 0.61 -0.98
N PHE A 42 -10.87 1.13 -0.05
CA PHE A 42 -11.07 2.48 0.47
C PHE A 42 -10.71 3.55 -0.56
N ALA A 43 -9.70 3.36 -1.42
CA ALA A 43 -9.30 4.33 -2.44
C ALA A 43 -10.36 4.62 -3.51
N ALA A 44 -11.36 3.74 -3.66
CA ALA A 44 -12.51 3.99 -4.51
C ALA A 44 -13.29 5.24 -4.04
N ASN A 45 -13.53 5.32 -2.73
CA ASN A 45 -14.33 6.38 -2.11
C ASN A 45 -13.49 7.51 -1.51
N GLU A 46 -12.24 7.22 -1.13
CA GLU A 46 -11.36 8.14 -0.40
C GLU A 46 -10.17 8.55 -1.26
N PRO A 47 -10.20 9.73 -1.90
CA PRO A 47 -9.15 10.17 -2.83
C PRO A 47 -7.76 10.23 -2.19
N VAL A 48 -7.72 10.52 -0.88
CA VAL A 48 -6.47 10.67 -0.10
C VAL A 48 -5.68 9.35 -0.03
N LEU A 49 -6.33 8.21 -0.25
CA LEU A 49 -5.70 6.88 -0.25
C LEU A 49 -5.17 6.44 -1.62
N ARG A 50 -5.52 7.14 -2.71
CA ARG A 50 -5.07 6.76 -4.06
C ARG A 50 -3.57 6.91 -4.24
N SER A 51 -3.00 8.01 -3.75
CA SER A 51 -1.54 8.24 -3.81
C SER A 51 -0.72 7.17 -3.07
N PRO A 52 -0.99 6.85 -1.79
CA PRO A 52 -0.23 5.81 -1.10
C PRO A 52 -0.45 4.41 -1.71
N LEU A 53 -1.65 4.12 -2.24
CA LEU A 53 -1.91 2.88 -2.97
C LEU A 53 -1.03 2.77 -4.23
N LEU A 54 -0.88 3.83 -5.01
CA LEU A 54 -0.02 3.83 -6.20
C LEU A 54 1.45 3.61 -5.85
N VAL A 55 1.94 4.24 -4.78
CA VAL A 55 3.31 4.04 -4.29
C VAL A 55 3.51 2.60 -3.84
N LEU A 56 2.56 2.04 -3.09
CA LEU A 56 2.63 0.66 -2.65
C LEU A 56 2.61 -0.32 -3.84
N ALA A 57 1.72 -0.10 -4.81
CA ALA A 57 1.65 -0.90 -6.02
C ALA A 57 2.93 -0.83 -6.85
N ALA A 58 3.54 0.35 -6.98
CA ALA A 58 4.83 0.52 -7.65
C ALA A 58 5.96 -0.24 -6.93
N GLY A 59 6.00 -0.18 -5.59
CA GLY A 59 6.95 -0.94 -4.78
C GLY A 59 6.80 -2.45 -4.96
N LEU A 60 5.57 -2.97 -4.88
CA LEU A 60 5.27 -4.39 -5.13
C LEU A 60 5.64 -4.82 -6.56
N GLY A 61 5.34 -3.98 -7.56
CA GLY A 61 5.72 -4.23 -8.95
C GLY A 61 7.24 -4.33 -9.13
N LEU A 62 8.00 -3.43 -8.50
CA LEU A 62 9.46 -3.48 -8.51
C LEU A 62 10.02 -4.72 -7.79
N MET A 63 9.35 -5.18 -6.71
CA MET A 63 9.72 -6.43 -6.05
C MET A 63 9.45 -7.64 -6.93
N TYR A 64 8.32 -7.67 -7.64
CA TYR A 64 7.97 -8.74 -8.58
C TYR A 64 8.96 -8.80 -9.74
N LEU A 65 9.22 -7.67 -10.41
CA LEU A 65 10.20 -7.58 -11.50
C LEU A 65 11.63 -7.89 -11.03
N GLY A 66 11.93 -7.59 -9.76
CA GLY A 66 13.20 -7.92 -9.12
C GLY A 66 13.32 -9.37 -8.65
N GLY A 67 12.31 -10.23 -8.85
CA GLY A 67 12.27 -11.62 -8.41
C GLY A 67 12.11 -11.82 -6.90
N GLY A 68 11.89 -10.75 -6.14
CA GLY A 68 11.72 -10.77 -4.68
C GLY A 68 10.27 -11.00 -4.22
N LEU A 69 9.30 -10.86 -5.13
CA LEU A 69 7.91 -11.22 -4.91
C LEU A 69 7.52 -12.28 -5.93
N LYS A 70 6.97 -13.42 -5.48
CA LYS A 70 6.44 -14.47 -6.35
C LYS A 70 4.95 -14.60 -6.06
N ILE A 71 4.13 -14.46 -7.09
CA ILE A 71 2.70 -14.75 -7.01
C ILE A 71 2.58 -16.21 -7.43
N SER A 72 2.25 -17.07 -6.46
CA SER A 72 2.05 -18.51 -6.67
C SER A 72 0.58 -18.80 -6.95
#